data_AF-A0A2V6JK59-F1
#
_entry.id   AF-A0A2V6JK59-F1
#
_cell.length_a   1.000
_cell.length_b   1.000
_cell.length_c   1.000
_cell.angle_alpha   90.00
_cell.angle_beta   90.00
_cell.angle_gamma   90.00
#
_symmetry.space_group_name_H-M   'P 1'
#
loop_
_entity.id
_entity.type
_entity.pdbx_description
1 polymer ?
#
loop_
_entity_poly.entity_id
_entity_poly.type
_entity_poly.pdbx_seq_one_letter_code
_entity_poly.pdbx_strand_id
1 'polypeptide(L)'
;MPVQGDQLRGHARQLGHLIRRFNFAVNRALITYREPILDMQLVQERIANAAMDLFASTCVLSRLDGEIQFARRNGDAAAPDHSAANLFLRQSFRRIRGFLAGLTNNDDKSVLATADSCLVEPHS
;
A
#
# COMPACT_ATOMS: atom_id res chain seq x y z
N MET A 1 -3.85 -13.98 -4.74
CA MET A 1 -2.69 -14.79 -5.15
C MET A 1 -2.68 -16.07 -4.31
N PRO A 2 -2.74 -17.26 -4.93
CA PRO A 2 -2.52 -18.50 -4.20
C PRO A 2 -1.05 -18.59 -3.78
N VAL A 3 -0.77 -18.76 -2.48
CA VAL A 3 0.56 -19.07 -1.96
C VAL A 3 0.57 -20.52 -1.47
N GLN A 4 1.63 -21.26 -1.75
CA GLN A 4 1.70 -22.68 -1.42
C GLN A 4 2.37 -22.93 -0.05
N GLY A 5 3.15 -21.98 0.45
CA GLY A 5 3.73 -22.04 1.80
C GLY A 5 2.72 -21.72 2.91
N ASP A 6 2.51 -22.64 3.86
CA ASP A 6 1.65 -22.42 5.05
C ASP A 6 2.05 -21.18 5.86
N GLN A 7 3.35 -20.89 5.92
CA GLN A 7 3.91 -19.72 6.61
C GLN A 7 3.54 -18.39 5.95
N LEU A 8 3.27 -18.36 4.62
CA LEU A 8 2.92 -17.15 3.88
C LEU A 8 1.41 -16.89 3.79
N ARG A 9 0.58 -17.87 4.16
CA ARG A 9 -0.89 -17.77 4.07
C ARG A 9 -1.44 -16.58 4.85
N GLY A 10 -0.85 -16.26 6.01
CA GLY A 10 -1.24 -15.11 6.82
C GLY A 10 -1.07 -13.79 6.07
N HIS A 11 0.11 -13.56 5.50
CA HIS A 11 0.40 -12.36 4.72
C HIS A 11 -0.41 -12.29 3.42
N ALA A 12 -0.57 -13.41 2.71
CA ALA A 12 -1.36 -13.45 1.47
C ALA A 12 -2.85 -13.13 1.72
N ARG A 13 -3.42 -13.65 2.82
CA ARG A 13 -4.79 -13.30 3.23
C ARG A 13 -4.91 -11.82 3.54
N GLN A 14 -3.98 -11.26 4.33
CA GLN A 14 -4.00 -9.83 4.65
C GLN A 14 -3.88 -8.96 3.39
N LEU A 15 -2.98 -9.31 2.47
CA LEU A 15 -2.84 -8.62 1.19
C LEU A 15 -4.14 -8.67 0.38
N GLY A 16 -4.79 -9.84 0.29
CA GLY A 16 -6.07 -9.98 -0.40
C GLY A 16 -7.17 -9.06 0.17
N HIS A 17 -7.24 -8.92 1.50
CA HIS A 17 -8.17 -7.97 2.14
C HIS A 17 -7.82 -6.52 1.82
N LEU A 18 -6.53 -6.17 1.80
CA LEU A 18 -6.07 -4.82 1.46
C LEU A 18 -6.35 -4.47 0.00
N ILE A 19 -6.17 -5.40 -0.95
CA ILE A 19 -6.52 -5.21 -2.36
C ILE A 19 -8.02 -4.93 -2.52
N ARG A 20 -8.87 -5.72 -1.85
CA ARG A 20 -10.33 -5.48 -1.87
C ARG A 20 -10.68 -4.11 -1.28
N ARG A 21 -10.08 -3.74 -0.16
CA ARG A 21 -10.32 -2.44 0.49
C ARG A 21 -9.83 -1.28 -0.37
N PHE A 22 -8.68 -1.43 -1.03
CA PHE A 22 -8.15 -0.45 -1.98
C PHE A 22 -9.10 -0.25 -3.15
N ASN A 23 -9.56 -1.34 -3.78
CA ASN A 23 -10.53 -1.25 -4.89
C ASN A 23 -11.81 -0.51 -4.48
N PHE A 24 -12.37 -0.84 -3.32
CA PHE A 24 -13.55 -0.14 -2.80
C PHE A 24 -13.28 1.34 -2.54
N ALA A 25 -12.15 1.68 -1.93
CA ALA A 25 -11.79 3.06 -1.62
C ALA A 25 -11.59 3.91 -2.89
N VAL A 26 -10.90 3.37 -3.90
CA VAL A 26 -10.69 4.03 -5.20
C VAL A 26 -12.01 4.22 -5.93
N ASN A 27 -12.84 3.19 -6.03
CA ASN A 27 -14.16 3.30 -6.66
C ASN A 27 -15.03 4.35 -5.98
N ARG A 28 -15.03 4.39 -4.63
CA ARG A 28 -15.76 5.43 -3.90
C ARG A 28 -15.23 6.83 -4.21
N ALA A 29 -13.90 7.01 -4.26
CA ALA A 29 -13.30 8.30 -4.59
C ALA A 29 -13.69 8.74 -6.02
N LEU A 30 -13.62 7.84 -7.00
CA LEU A 30 -14.03 8.11 -8.38
C LEU A 30 -15.51 8.50 -8.49
N ILE A 31 -16.40 7.80 -7.77
CA ILE A 31 -17.84 8.13 -7.77
C ILE A 31 -18.10 9.49 -7.10
N THR A 32 -17.39 9.77 -6.01
CA THR A 32 -17.58 10.99 -5.20
C THR A 32 -17.08 12.23 -5.94
N TYR A 33 -15.87 12.18 -6.49
CA TYR A 33 -15.20 13.34 -7.06
C TYR A 33 -15.31 13.43 -8.58
N ARG A 34 -15.61 12.33 -9.28
CA ARG A 34 -15.71 12.27 -10.74
C ARG A 34 -14.47 12.85 -11.42
N GLU A 35 -14.63 13.69 -12.43
CA GLU A 35 -13.57 14.33 -13.20
C GLU A 35 -12.61 15.21 -12.35
N PRO A 36 -13.09 16.03 -11.39
CA PRO A 36 -12.23 16.80 -10.48
C PRO A 36 -11.14 16.01 -9.75
N ILE A 37 -11.26 14.69 -9.59
CA ILE A 37 -10.22 13.87 -8.95
C ILE A 37 -8.87 13.96 -9.67
N LEU A 38 -8.88 14.34 -10.96
CA LEU A 38 -7.68 14.52 -11.79
C LEU A 38 -6.77 15.65 -11.29
N ASP A 39 -7.31 16.63 -10.57
CA ASP A 39 -6.55 17.76 -10.01
C ASP A 39 -6.32 17.64 -8.50
N MET A 40 -6.94 16.65 -7.84
CA MET A 40 -6.82 16.42 -6.41
C MET A 40 -5.51 15.69 -6.04
N GLN A 41 -4.38 16.40 -6.15
CA GLN A 41 -3.04 15.81 -6.00
C GLN A 41 -2.83 15.05 -4.68
N LEU A 42 -3.31 15.58 -3.54
CA LEU A 42 -3.19 14.91 -2.24
C LEU A 42 -3.99 13.61 -2.16
N VAL A 43 -5.13 13.52 -2.87
CA VAL A 43 -5.92 12.28 -2.97
C VAL A 43 -5.19 11.28 -3.88
N GLN A 44 -4.70 11.74 -5.02
CA GLN A 44 -3.95 10.91 -5.96
C GLN A 44 -2.68 10.34 -5.34
N GLU A 45 -1.93 11.15 -4.59
CA GLU A 45 -0.71 10.72 -3.90
C GLU A 45 -1.00 9.54 -2.97
N ARG A 46 -2.08 9.60 -2.18
CA ARG A 46 -2.48 8.50 -1.28
C ARG A 46 -2.87 7.24 -2.06
N ILE A 47 -3.61 7.39 -3.16
CA ILE A 47 -3.97 6.26 -4.03
C ILE A 47 -2.72 5.62 -4.63
N ALA A 48 -1.82 6.45 -5.17
CA ALA A 48 -0.57 6.01 -5.79
C ALA A 48 0.32 5.29 -4.77
N ASN A 49 0.54 5.88 -3.60
CA ASN A 49 1.34 5.27 -2.53
C ASN A 49 0.75 3.94 -2.06
N ALA A 50 -0.57 3.84 -1.90
CA ALA A 50 -1.24 2.57 -1.57
C ALA A 50 -1.05 1.52 -2.67
N ALA A 51 -1.17 1.92 -3.95
CA ALA A 51 -0.98 1.02 -5.08
C ALA A 51 0.47 0.51 -5.17
N MET A 52 1.45 1.39 -4.98
CA MET A 52 2.88 1.04 -4.97
C MET A 52 3.18 0.03 -3.85
N ASP A 53 2.68 0.26 -2.64
CA ASP A 53 2.88 -0.66 -1.52
C ASP A 53 2.20 -2.03 -1.73
N LEU A 54 1.00 -2.04 -2.32
CA LEU A 54 0.30 -3.28 -2.70
C LEU A 54 1.08 -4.08 -3.74
N PHE A 55 1.60 -3.39 -4.77
CA PHE A 55 2.40 -4.01 -5.81
C PHE A 55 3.70 -4.59 -5.23
N ALA A 56 4.45 -3.79 -4.47
CA ALA A 56 5.68 -4.24 -3.84
C ALA A 56 5.46 -5.42 -2.88
N SER A 57 4.38 -5.38 -2.07
CA SER A 57 3.97 -6.50 -1.22
C SER A 57 3.66 -7.77 -2.01
N THR A 58 3.04 -7.63 -3.18
CA THR A 58 2.77 -8.76 -4.08
C THR A 58 4.08 -9.35 -4.60
N CYS A 59 5.00 -8.52 -5.08
CA CYS A 59 6.32 -8.97 -5.56
C CYS A 59 7.12 -9.69 -4.48
N VAL A 60 7.14 -9.15 -3.25
CA VAL A 60 7.83 -9.77 -2.11
C VAL A 60 7.23 -11.13 -1.78
N LEU A 61 5.90 -11.25 -1.72
CA LEU A 61 5.26 -12.55 -1.47
C LEU A 61 5.52 -13.57 -2.58
N SER A 62 5.47 -13.16 -3.84
CA SER A 62 5.78 -14.05 -4.97
C SER A 62 7.21 -14.54 -4.92
N ARG A 63 8.17 -13.68 -4.55
CA ARG A 63 9.57 -14.05 -4.38
C ARG A 63 9.76 -15.03 -3.23
N LEU A 64 9.18 -14.75 -2.07
CA LEU A 64 9.26 -15.64 -0.89
C LEU A 64 8.68 -17.03 -1.19
N ASP A 65 7.52 -17.10 -1.85
CA ASP A 65 6.92 -18.38 -2.21
C ASP A 65 7.84 -19.16 -3.16
N GLY A 66 8.48 -18.48 -4.12
CA GLY A 66 9.48 -19.07 -5.01
C GLY A 66 10.73 -19.58 -4.27
N GLU A 67 11.28 -18.81 -3.35
CA GLU A 67 12.44 -19.19 -2.53
C GLU A 67 12.14 -20.42 -1.65
N ILE A 68 10.96 -20.45 -1.01
CA ILE A 68 10.50 -21.59 -0.21
C ILE A 68 10.31 -22.84 -1.08
N GLN A 69 9.69 -22.70 -2.25
CA GLN A 69 9.52 -23.82 -3.18
C GLN A 69 10.85 -24.35 -3.69
N PHE A 70 11.81 -23.48 -3.97
CA PHE A 70 13.14 -23.87 -4.43
C PHE A 70 13.93 -24.61 -3.34
N ALA A 71 13.92 -24.11 -2.09
CA ALA A 71 14.59 -24.77 -0.96
C ALA A 71 14.07 -26.19 -0.72
N ARG A 72 12.74 -26.38 -0.78
CA ARG A 72 12.10 -27.70 -0.66
C ARG A 72 12.55 -28.69 -1.73
N ARG A 73 12.79 -28.23 -2.96
CA ARG A 73 13.25 -29.09 -4.07
C ARG A 73 14.72 -29.50 -3.94
N ASN A 74 15.53 -28.69 -3.24
CA ASN A 74 16.96 -28.92 -3.08
C ASN A 74 17.33 -29.56 -1.72
N GLY A 75 16.39 -30.26 -1.08
CA GLY A 75 16.67 -31.07 0.11
C GLY A 75 16.94 -30.27 1.38
N ASP A 76 16.22 -29.17 1.61
CA ASP A 76 16.33 -28.32 2.80
C ASP A 76 17.75 -27.75 3.05
N ALA A 77 18.40 -27.28 1.97
CA ALA A 77 19.50 -26.34 2.10
C ALA A 77 19.10 -25.19 3.05
N ALA A 78 20.04 -24.69 3.85
CA ALA A 78 19.79 -23.70 4.91
C ALA A 78 18.78 -22.64 4.48
N ALA A 79 17.63 -22.59 5.18
CA ALA A 79 16.53 -21.71 4.81
C ALA A 79 17.01 -20.24 4.78
N PRO A 80 16.73 -19.48 3.71
CA PRO A 80 17.12 -18.08 3.64
C PRO A 80 16.48 -17.28 4.79
N ASP A 81 17.20 -16.30 5.32
CA ASP A 81 16.60 -15.39 6.31
C ASP A 81 15.54 -14.50 5.63
N HIS A 82 14.30 -14.68 6.05
CA HIS A 82 13.15 -13.91 5.55
C HIS A 82 12.73 -12.76 6.49
N SER A 83 13.54 -12.44 7.52
CA SER A 83 13.24 -11.41 8.51
C SER A 83 12.93 -10.04 7.88
N ALA A 84 13.76 -9.59 6.94
CA ALA A 84 13.60 -8.33 6.23
C ALA A 84 12.31 -8.28 5.40
N ALA A 85 12.01 -9.35 4.67
CA ALA A 85 10.79 -9.44 3.87
C ALA A 85 9.52 -9.44 4.74
N ASN A 86 9.54 -10.16 5.86
CA ASN A 86 8.46 -10.15 6.84
C ASN A 86 8.24 -8.77 7.47
N LEU A 87 9.33 -8.08 7.82
CA LEU A 87 9.26 -6.71 8.34
C LEU A 87 8.68 -5.75 7.30
N PHE A 88 9.15 -5.84 6.06
CA PHE A 88 8.65 -5.04 4.94
C PHE A 88 7.14 -5.21 4.77
N LEU A 89 6.63 -6.45 4.71
CA LEU A 89 5.19 -6.72 4.56
C LEU A 89 4.38 -6.11 5.72
N ARG A 90 4.86 -6.25 6.96
CA ARG A 90 4.20 -5.65 8.14
C ARG A 90 4.16 -4.12 8.07
N GLN A 91 5.23 -3.49 7.61
CA GLN A 91 5.29 -2.03 7.46
C GLN A 91 4.41 -1.55 6.30
N SER A 92 4.51 -2.19 5.14
CA SER A 92 3.71 -1.88 3.94
C SER A 92 2.22 -2.00 4.23
N PHE A 93 1.77 -3.06 4.92
CA PHE A 93 0.37 -3.21 5.30
C PHE A 93 -0.14 -2.11 6.25
N ARG A 94 0.72 -1.59 7.13
CA ARG A 94 0.37 -0.45 7.99
C ARG A 94 0.24 0.83 7.16
N ARG A 95 1.19 1.09 6.25
CA ARG A 95 1.14 2.24 5.34
C ARG A 95 -0.09 2.23 4.45
N ILE A 96 -0.40 1.10 3.81
CA ILE A 96 -1.62 0.95 2.97
C ILE A 96 -2.87 1.31 3.78
N ARG A 97 -3.01 0.79 5.01
CA ARG A 97 -4.16 1.14 5.87
C ARG A 97 -4.21 2.63 6.18
N GLY A 98 -3.05 3.25 6.42
CA GLY A 98 -2.92 4.69 6.63
C GLY A 98 -3.38 5.49 5.41
N PHE A 99 -2.84 5.20 4.22
CA PHE A 99 -3.24 5.87 2.98
C PHE A 99 -4.73 5.72 2.71
N LEU A 100 -5.28 4.52 2.87
CA LEU A 100 -6.71 4.26 2.64
C LEU A 100 -7.62 4.95 3.66
N ALA A 101 -7.21 5.05 4.92
CA ALA A 101 -7.94 5.82 5.93
C ALA A 101 -7.88 7.33 5.63
N GLY A 102 -6.70 7.79 5.18
CA GLY A 102 -6.44 9.16 4.76
C GLY A 102 -7.25 9.64 3.56
N LEU A 103 -7.89 8.75 2.79
CA LEU A 103 -8.82 9.16 1.73
C LEU A 103 -10.12 9.77 2.26
N THR A 104 -10.46 9.53 3.53
CA THR A 104 -11.66 10.12 4.17
C THR A 104 -11.38 10.94 5.40
N ASN A 105 -10.28 10.66 6.08
CA ASN A 105 -9.90 11.37 7.30
C ASN A 105 -8.54 12.01 7.06
N ASN A 106 -8.54 13.25 6.60
CA ASN A 106 -7.36 14.03 6.29
C ASN A 106 -7.60 15.52 6.55
N ASP A 107 -6.50 16.27 6.59
CA ASP A 107 -6.49 17.72 6.77
C ASP A 107 -6.27 18.46 5.46
N ASP A 108 -6.60 17.87 4.29
CA ASP A 108 -6.23 18.42 2.97
C ASP A 108 -6.69 19.86 2.79
N LYS A 109 -7.92 20.17 3.23
CA LYS A 109 -8.46 21.52 3.17
C LYS A 109 -7.66 22.51 4.01
N SER A 110 -7.27 22.10 5.21
CA SER A 110 -6.47 22.93 6.11
C SER A 110 -5.06 23.11 5.57
N VAL A 111 -4.43 22.06 5.04
CA VAL A 111 -3.11 22.12 4.41
C VAL A 111 -3.11 23.12 3.25
N LEU A 112 -4.09 23.03 2.35
CA LEU A 112 -4.20 23.96 1.22
C LEU A 112 -4.46 25.39 1.68
N ALA A 113 -5.39 25.60 2.62
CA ALA A 113 -5.68 26.93 3.15
C ALA A 113 -4.47 27.57 3.84
N THR A 114 -3.68 26.79 4.59
CA THR A 114 -2.44 27.28 5.19
C THR A 114 -1.40 27.61 4.12
N ALA A 115 -1.22 26.75 3.11
CA ALA A 115 -0.28 27.02 2.03
C ALA A 115 -0.64 28.32 1.29
N ASP A 116 -1.91 28.53 0.98
CA ASP A 116 -2.39 29.77 0.37
C ASP A 116 -2.09 30.99 1.26
N SER A 117 -2.27 30.88 2.58
CA SER A 117 -1.98 31.99 3.50
C SER A 117 -0.49 32.39 3.53
N CYS A 118 0.41 31.41 3.45
CA CYS A 118 1.85 31.67 3.42
C CYS A 118 2.33 32.28 2.07
N LEU A 119 1.63 31.98 0.98
CA LEU A 119 1.97 32.50 -0.35
C LEU A 119 1.47 33.93 -0.58
N VAL A 120 0.47 34.37 0.20
CA VAL A 120 -0.09 35.74 0.12
C VAL A 120 0.69 36.72 1.00
N GLU A 121 1.51 36.25 1.95
CA GLU A 121 2.39 37.14 2.72
C GLU A 121 3.39 37.83 1.78
N PRO A 122 3.37 39.18 1.69
CA PRO A 122 4.32 39.90 0.86
C PRO A 122 5.71 39.72 1.46
N HIS A 123 6.63 39.19 0.65
CA HIS A 123 8.06 39.28 0.92
C HIS A 123 8.39 40.75 1.25
N SER A 124 8.67 41.01 2.54
CA SER A 124 9.16 42.29 3.04
C SER A 124 10.68 42.34 2.91
#